data_AF-A0A952IEN7-F1
#
_entry.id   AF-A0A952IEN7-F1
#
_cell.length_a   1.000
_cell.length_b   1.000
_cell.length_c   1.000
_cell.angle_alpha   90.00
_cell.angle_beta   90.00
_cell.angle_gamma   90.00
#
_symmetry.space_group_name_H-M   'P 1'
#
loop_
_entity.id
_entity.type
_entity.pdbx_description
1 polymer ?
#
loop_
_entity_poly.entity_id
_entity_poly.type
_entity_poly.pdbx_seq_one_letter_code
_entity_poly.pdbx_strand_id
1 'polypeptide(L)' 'MADIHHKFPVNASISKVFECISTPEGLDIWWGKSTKGIPKLNQIYQFDFGPGYLWEAKVSQFVENE' A
#
# COMPACT_ATOMS: atom_id res chain seq x y z
N MET A 1 -6.92 18.19 -15.58
CA MET A 1 -5.68 17.45 -15.25
C MET A 1 -5.72 16.15 -16.03
N ALA A 2 -4.58 15.55 -16.35
CA ALA A 2 -4.58 14.24 -17.02
C ALA A 2 -4.58 13.14 -15.96
N ASP A 3 -5.41 12.11 -16.16
CA ASP A 3 -5.55 10.98 -15.25
C ASP A 3 -5.02 9.70 -15.91
N ILE A 4 -4.47 8.80 -15.11
CA ILE A 4 -3.97 7.49 -15.56
C ILE A 4 -4.80 6.40 -14.88
N HIS A 5 -5.43 5.54 -15.68
CA HIS A 5 -6.29 4.45 -15.20
C HIS A 5 -5.66 3.08 -15.49
N HIS A 6 -5.54 2.24 -14.45
CA HIS A 6 -5.06 0.87 -14.56
C HIS A 6 -6.17 -0.13 -14.17
N LYS A 7 -6.20 -1.29 -14.84
CA LYS A 7 -7.08 -2.42 -14.50
C LYS A 7 -6.27 -3.71 -14.52
N PHE A 8 -6.21 -4.40 -13.38
CA PHE A 8 -5.43 -5.64 -13.23
C PHE A 8 -6.26 -6.69 -12.49
N PRO A 9 -6.78 -7.73 -13.18
CA PRO A 9 -7.53 -8.80 -12.54
C PRO A 9 -6.65 -9.66 -11.64
N VAL A 10 -7.10 -9.94 -10.42
CA VAL A 10 -6.41 -10.80 -9.45
C VAL A 10 -7.34 -11.94 -9.04
N ASN A 11 -6.88 -13.19 -9.15
CA ASN A 11 -7.63 -14.36 -8.73
C ASN A 11 -7.43 -14.65 -7.22
N ALA A 12 -7.91 -13.74 -6.37
CA ALA A 12 -7.89 -13.86 -4.91
C ALA A 12 -9.11 -13.17 -4.29
N SER A 13 -9.43 -13.47 -3.03
CA SER A 13 -10.48 -12.74 -2.31
C SER A 13 -10.08 -11.29 -2.08
N ILE A 14 -11.08 -10.41 -2.03
CA ILE A 14 -10.85 -8.98 -1.77
C ILE A 14 -10.10 -8.75 -0.45
N SER A 15 -10.38 -9.57 0.57
CA SER A 15 -9.67 -9.53 1.86
C SER A 15 -8.17 -9.78 1.74
N LYS A 16 -7.79 -10.77 0.93
CA LYS A 16 -6.39 -11.12 0.72
C LYS A 16 -5.67 -10.07 -0.11
N VAL A 17 -6.37 -9.47 -1.08
CA VAL A 17 -5.85 -8.34 -1.86
C VAL A 17 -5.63 -7.14 -0.93
N PHE A 18 -6.64 -6.78 -0.13
CA PHE A 18 -6.58 -5.67 0.81
C PHE A 18 -5.44 -5.83 1.81
N GLU A 19 -5.31 -7.00 2.44
CA GLU A 19 -4.20 -7.32 3.34
C GLU A 19 -2.85 -7.11 2.64
N CYS A 20 -2.67 -7.68 1.44
CA CYS A 20 -1.42 -7.61 0.69
C CYS A 20 -1.00 -6.18 0.27
N ILE A 21 -1.95 -5.27 0.05
CA ILE A 21 -1.67 -3.89 -0.39
C ILE A 21 -1.74 -2.86 0.73
N SER A 22 -2.22 -3.22 1.92
CA SER A 22 -2.40 -2.29 3.02
C SER A 22 -1.49 -2.59 4.21
N THR A 23 -1.04 -3.83 4.44
CA THR A 23 -0.16 -4.13 5.57
C THR A 23 1.31 -3.92 5.20
N PRO A 24 2.16 -3.50 6.15
CA PRO A 24 3.61 -3.48 5.92
C PRO A 24 4.15 -4.82 5.45
N GLU A 25 3.71 -5.91 6.06
CA GLU A 25 4.15 -7.27 5.72
C GLU A 25 3.75 -7.66 4.30
N GLY A 26 2.56 -7.27 3.85
CA GLY A 26 2.10 -7.49 2.48
C GLY A 26 2.90 -6.68 1.46
N LEU A 27 3.15 -5.40 1.77
CA LEU A 27 3.85 -4.48 0.88
C LEU A 27 5.34 -4.81 0.73
N ASP A 28 5.97 -5.36 1.76
CA ASP A 28 7.36 -5.80 1.73
C ASP A 28 7.59 -7.03 0.83
N ILE A 29 6.52 -7.75 0.45
CA ILE A 29 6.63 -8.92 -0.45
C ILE A 29 6.85 -8.50 -1.91
N TRP A 30 6.31 -7.35 -2.34
CA TRP A 30 6.26 -7.01 -3.77
C TRP A 30 6.54 -5.54 -4.12
N TRP A 31 6.44 -4.62 -3.16
CA TRP A 31 6.58 -3.20 -3.41
C TRP A 31 7.85 -2.63 -2.80
N GLY A 32 7.94 -2.58 -1.46
CA GLY A 32 9.07 -2.02 -0.72
C GLY A 32 10.10 -3.08 -0.31
N LYS A 33 11.28 -2.63 0.11
CA LYS A 33 12.23 -3.49 0.85
C LYS A 33 11.86 -3.56 2.33
N SER A 34 11.40 -2.44 2.88
CA SER A 34 10.88 -2.36 4.22
C SER A 34 9.82 -1.26 4.29
N THR A 35 8.70 -1.59 4.90
CA THR A 35 7.56 -0.70 5.05
C THR A 35 7.27 -0.54 6.53
N LYS A 36 6.92 0.68 6.93
CA LYS A 36 6.46 0.98 8.29
C LYS A 36 5.19 1.79 8.21
N GLY A 37 4.19 1.42 9.01
CA GLY A 37 2.92 2.11 8.99
C GLY A 37 1.85 1.26 9.66
N ILE A 38 0.66 1.85 9.79
CA ILE A 38 -0.53 1.17 10.30
C ILE A 38 -1.67 1.49 9.33
N PRO A 39 -2.44 0.49 8.86
CA PRO A 39 -3.50 0.69 7.89
C PRO A 39 -4.70 1.34 8.58
N LYS A 40 -4.60 2.65 8.80
CA LYS A 40 -5.59 3.44 9.55
C LYS A 40 -5.56 4.87 9.08
N LEU A 41 -6.73 5.50 9.08
CA LEU A 41 -6.90 6.89 8.68
C LEU A 41 -5.92 7.82 9.40
N ASN A 42 -5.35 8.77 8.66
CA ASN A 42 -4.36 9.76 9.09
C ASN A 42 -2.99 9.22 9.53
N GLN A 43 -2.74 7.91 9.48
CA GLN A 43 -1.41 7.37 9.74
C GLN A 43 -0.47 7.64 8.56
N ILE A 44 0.83 7.65 8.85
CA ILE A 44 1.88 7.78 7.86
C ILE A 44 2.47 6.41 7.57
N TYR A 45 2.59 6.09 6.29
CA TYR A 45 3.42 5.01 5.79
C TYR A 45 4.79 5.56 5.38
N GLN A 46 5.82 4.80 5.70
CA GLN A 46 7.17 4.99 5.20
C GLN A 46 7.53 3.75 4.36
N PHE A 47 7.95 3.98 3.12
CA PHE A 47 8.36 2.95 2.18
C PHE A 47 9.84 3.12 1.84
N ASP A 48 10.66 2.17 2.29
CA ASP A 48 12.09 2.13 1.98
C ASP A 48 12.33 1.25 0.75
N PHE A 49 12.89 1.85 -0.31
CA PHE A 49 13.31 1.15 -1.52
C PHE A 49 14.85 1.03 -1.64
N GLY A 50 15.59 1.57 -0.67
CA GLY A 50 17.04 1.59 -0.61
C GLY A 50 17.64 2.99 -0.49
N PRO A 51 18.98 3.11 -0.57
CA PRO A 51 19.69 4.36 -0.31
C PRO A 51 19.18 5.53 -1.16
N GLY A 52 18.68 6.58 -0.50
CA GLY A 52 18.13 7.78 -1.15
C GLY A 52 16.67 7.68 -1.58
N TYR A 53 16.00 6.55 -1.35
CA TYR A 53 14.61 6.31 -1.78
C TYR A 53 13.74 5.91 -0.58
N LEU A 54 13.45 6.89 0.26
CA LEU A 54 12.47 6.78 1.34
C LEU A 54 11.25 7.64 1.00
N TRP A 55 10.10 7.00 0.79
CA TRP A 55 8.86 7.67 0.44
C TRP A 55 7.92 7.69 1.64
N GLU A 56 7.16 8.77 1.79
CA GLU A 56 6.14 8.88 2.82
C GLU A 56 4.77 9.15 2.20
N ALA A 57 3.75 8.50 2.73
CA ALA A 57 2.37 8.74 2.33
C ALA A 57 1.46 8.79 3.56
N LYS A 58 0.47 9.70 3.53
CA LYS A 58 -0.57 9.76 4.56
C LYS A 58 -1.83 9.05 4.08
N VAL A 59 -2.37 8.18 4.92
CA VAL A 59 -3.67 7.53 4.66
C VAL A 59 -4.78 8.59 4.70
N SER A 60 -5.32 8.92 3.53
CA SER A 60 -6.42 9.88 3.35
C SER A 60 -7.81 9.26 3.47
N GLN A 61 -7.93 7.96 3.22
CA GLN A 61 -9.15 7.18 3.35
C GLN A 61 -8.79 5.75 3.76
N PHE A 62 -9.66 5.13 4.55
CA PHE A 62 -9.52 3.74 4.97
C PHE A 62 -10.91 3.09 5.02
N VAL A 63 -11.17 2.19 4.09
CA VAL A 63 -12.35 1.32 4.09
C VAL A 63 -11.86 -0.09 3.84
N GLU A 64 -12.24 -1.01 4.72
CA GLU A 64 -11.76 -2.37 4.68
C GLU A 64 -12.56 -3.19 3.67
N ASN A 65 -11.86 -3.88 2.75
CA ASN A 65 -12.43 -4.87 1.83
C ASN A 65 -13.51 -4.34 0.85
N GLU A 66 -13.38 -3.10 0.38
CA GLU A 66 -14.29 -2.47 -0.62
C GLU A 66 -13.68 -2.43 -2.03
#